data_AF-A0A9P6W0U4-F1
#
_entry.id   AF-A0A9P6W0U4-F1
#
_cell.length_a   1.000
_cell.length_b   1.000
_cell.length_c   1.000
_cell.angle_alpha   90.00
_cell.angle_beta   90.00
_cell.angle_gamma   90.00
#
_symmetry.space_group_name_H-M   'P 1'
#
loop_
_entity.id
_entity.type
_entity.pdbx_description
1 polymer ?
#
loop_
_entity_poly.entity_id
_entity_poly.type
_entity_poly.pdbx_seq_one_letter_code
_entity_poly.pdbx_strand_id
1 'polypeptide(L)'
;MRYRFPLELELTILELAAPALAIDHLHERVDFFINASLVHRSFTTWAQERLHDQFLYTYQPRPDEHARLKTRLEAAVGGDCPLRRLYLDLTALPANILKRREPGADSVSATMYGRVYPAVSDPQQAGTDADEQPCISVAHFRQSQHDPDDGYWELCAMISSYSQTINTLWIKPPFLDLNIKDLSPPRVLYIDDGKIDGTWGYLGSLPSSSKTVLFLRNTGLGMEEDDGDLDICHLILDNCWAISASAADLLDRCRRLETLVFVETETDDLVPTLASMPRTVRSVHVLDGYIYTDNALSDAPVVLPHLESFTFTWLPSSANSGSPTPATEVPNPDALAELQHIVESVVDAPQCTFKYLRSTKSRDEALADALAAFDL
;
A
#
# COMPACT_ATOMS: atom_id res chain seq x y z
N MET A 1 21.60 42.48 -18.82
CA MET A 1 20.63 42.16 -17.74
C MET A 1 20.40 40.66 -17.78
N ARG A 2 20.58 39.95 -16.66
CA ARG A 2 20.21 38.53 -16.59
C ARG A 2 18.71 38.48 -16.28
N TYR A 3 17.91 38.01 -17.23
CA TYR A 3 16.50 37.73 -17.00
C TYR A 3 16.42 36.61 -15.96
N ARG A 4 15.84 36.91 -14.80
CA ARG A 4 15.53 35.92 -13.76
C ARG A 4 14.01 35.74 -13.75
N PHE A 5 13.55 34.51 -13.63
CA PHE A 5 12.13 34.24 -13.51
C PHE A 5 11.59 34.77 -12.17
N PRO A 6 10.29 35.10 -12.07
CA PRO A 6 9.65 35.32 -10.77
C PRO A 6 9.86 34.10 -9.88
N LEU A 7 10.05 34.32 -8.57
CA LEU A 7 10.36 33.25 -7.62
C LEU A 7 9.28 32.17 -7.61
N GLU A 8 8.03 32.56 -7.75
CA GLU A 8 6.87 31.67 -7.80
C GLU A 8 6.96 30.69 -8.97
N LEU A 9 7.43 31.18 -10.13
CA LEU A 9 7.62 30.36 -11.31
C LEU A 9 8.86 29.45 -11.15
N GLU A 10 9.96 29.95 -10.57
CA GLU A 10 11.13 29.13 -10.22
C GLU A 10 10.72 27.96 -9.30
N LEU A 11 9.94 28.23 -8.25
CA LEU A 11 9.46 27.21 -7.32
C LEU A 11 8.48 26.23 -7.96
N THR A 12 7.60 26.70 -8.86
CA THR A 12 6.68 25.83 -9.60
C THR A 12 7.45 24.87 -10.51
N ILE A 13 8.48 25.37 -11.21
CA ILE A 13 9.35 24.52 -12.04
C ILE A 13 10.08 23.50 -11.17
N LEU A 14 10.59 23.89 -10.00
CA LEU A 14 11.25 22.96 -9.08
C LEU A 14 10.30 21.91 -8.51
N GLU A 15 9.05 22.27 -8.22
CA GLU A 15 8.03 21.29 -7.78
C GLU A 15 7.73 20.27 -8.87
N LEU A 16 7.63 20.70 -10.14
CA LEU A 16 7.42 19.82 -11.29
C LEU A 16 8.65 18.97 -11.62
N ALA A 17 9.85 19.49 -11.37
CA ALA A 17 11.12 18.79 -11.59
C ALA A 17 11.49 17.86 -10.44
N ALA A 18 10.85 18.00 -9.27
CA ALA A 18 11.11 17.13 -8.13
C ALA A 18 10.73 15.68 -8.50
N PRO A 19 11.61 14.69 -8.22
CA PRO A 19 11.32 13.27 -8.48
C PRO A 19 9.95 12.88 -7.92
N ALA A 20 9.24 11.99 -8.63
CA ALA A 20 7.88 11.58 -8.25
C ALA A 20 7.83 11.15 -6.78
N LEU A 21 6.70 11.42 -6.12
CA LEU A 21 6.48 11.03 -4.74
C LEU A 21 6.12 9.54 -4.64
N ALA A 22 6.96 8.68 -5.21
CA ALA A 22 6.89 7.24 -5.04
C ALA A 22 7.98 6.82 -4.06
N ILE A 23 7.71 5.74 -3.32
CA ILE A 23 8.64 5.20 -2.33
C ILE A 23 10.05 4.99 -2.90
N ASP A 24 10.11 4.43 -4.12
CA ASP A 24 11.35 4.01 -4.76
C ASP A 24 12.24 5.21 -5.08
N HIS A 25 11.62 6.39 -5.24
CA HIS A 25 12.29 7.65 -5.56
C HIS A 25 12.45 8.59 -4.36
N LEU A 26 12.12 8.15 -3.13
CA LEU A 26 12.19 9.03 -1.96
C LEU A 26 13.62 9.57 -1.72
N HIS A 27 14.62 8.70 -1.91
CA HIS A 27 16.03 9.08 -1.76
C HIS A 27 16.44 10.12 -2.81
N GLU A 28 16.07 9.92 -4.08
CA GLU A 28 16.29 10.89 -5.16
C GLU A 28 15.61 12.22 -4.87
N ARG A 29 14.40 12.18 -4.31
CA ARG A 29 13.63 13.38 -3.95
C ARG A 29 14.27 14.14 -2.79
N VAL A 30 14.78 13.44 -1.78
CA VAL A 30 15.56 14.06 -0.68
C VAL A 30 16.83 14.70 -1.23
N ASP A 31 17.59 13.98 -2.05
CA ASP A 31 18.82 14.50 -2.69
C ASP A 31 18.52 15.71 -3.57
N PHE A 32 17.41 15.68 -4.32
CA PHE A 32 16.94 16.80 -5.11
C PHE A 32 16.67 18.03 -4.24
N PHE A 33 15.95 17.89 -3.13
CA PHE A 33 15.65 19.02 -2.23
C PHE A 33 16.89 19.55 -1.51
N ILE A 34 17.81 18.66 -1.11
CA ILE A 34 19.11 19.07 -0.56
C ILE A 34 19.85 19.92 -1.60
N ASN A 35 19.97 19.42 -2.84
CA ASN A 35 20.65 20.14 -3.92
C ASN A 35 19.97 21.48 -4.24
N ALA A 36 18.64 21.51 -4.34
CA ALA A 36 17.88 22.74 -4.58
C ALA A 36 18.10 23.77 -3.45
N SER A 37 18.15 23.31 -2.19
CA SER A 37 18.37 24.17 -1.02
C SER A 37 19.73 24.87 -1.03
N LEU A 38 20.74 24.29 -1.70
CA LEU A 38 22.08 24.84 -1.82
C LEU A 38 22.21 25.91 -2.92
N VAL A 39 21.27 25.97 -3.86
CA VAL A 39 21.34 26.91 -5.01
C VAL A 39 21.02 28.35 -4.58
N HIS A 40 19.98 28.53 -3.74
CA HIS A 40 19.55 29.87 -3.33
C HIS A 40 18.82 29.83 -1.99
N ARG A 41 19.00 30.88 -1.16
CA ARG A 41 18.40 30.98 0.18
C ARG A 41 16.87 30.87 0.17
N SER A 42 16.18 31.40 -0.86
CA SER A 42 14.73 31.27 -0.97
C SER A 42 14.27 29.83 -1.26
N PHE A 43 15.12 29.01 -1.87
CA PHE A 43 14.84 27.59 -2.08
C PHE A 43 15.09 26.79 -0.80
N THR A 44 15.94 27.26 0.10
CA THR A 44 16.17 26.59 1.39
C THR A 44 14.87 26.48 2.19
N THR A 45 14.13 27.57 2.34
CA THR A 45 12.84 27.56 3.08
C THR A 45 11.83 26.65 2.39
N TRP A 46 11.67 26.77 1.08
CA TRP A 46 10.78 25.90 0.30
C TRP A 46 11.16 24.41 0.39
N ALA A 47 12.44 24.07 0.24
CA ALA A 47 12.93 22.70 0.32
C ALA A 47 12.74 22.12 1.73
N GLN A 48 12.98 22.93 2.78
CA GLN A 48 12.70 22.53 4.16
C GLN A 48 11.21 22.25 4.36
N GLU A 49 10.31 23.14 3.92
CA GLU A 49 8.86 22.90 3.99
C GLU A 49 8.48 21.59 3.28
N ARG A 50 9.00 21.33 2.08
CA ARG A 50 8.72 20.10 1.31
C ARG A 50 9.29 18.83 1.94
N LEU A 51 10.43 18.93 2.63
CA LEU A 51 11.01 17.84 3.41
C LEU A 51 10.22 17.58 4.70
N HIS A 52 9.67 18.63 5.33
CA HIS A 52 8.84 18.51 6.54
C HIS A 52 7.43 17.96 6.26
N ASP A 53 6.93 18.07 5.03
CA ASP A 53 5.65 17.47 4.62
C ASP A 53 5.63 15.92 4.74
N GLN A 54 6.80 15.30 4.88
CA GLN A 54 7.00 13.85 4.85
C GLN A 54 7.72 13.35 6.10
N PHE A 55 7.18 12.30 6.72
CA PHE A 55 7.85 11.58 7.79
C PHE A 55 8.14 10.15 7.36
N LEU A 56 9.43 9.83 7.25
CA LEU A 56 9.95 8.50 6.94
C LEU A 56 10.35 7.79 8.24
N TYR A 57 9.70 6.67 8.52
CA TYR A 57 10.07 5.77 9.59
C TYR A 57 10.36 4.37 9.08
N THR A 58 11.54 3.85 9.43
CA THR A 58 11.90 2.45 9.23
C THR A 58 12.17 1.86 10.60
N TYR A 59 11.37 0.88 10.98
CA TYR A 59 11.54 0.17 12.23
C TYR A 59 12.90 -0.55 12.23
N GLN A 60 13.65 -0.38 13.32
CA GLN A 60 14.88 -1.13 13.54
C GLN A 60 14.91 -1.67 14.97
N PRO A 61 15.28 -2.95 15.18
CA PRO A 61 15.27 -3.55 16.51
C PRO A 61 16.44 -3.01 17.37
N ARG A 62 16.28 -1.85 18.01
CA ARG A 62 17.28 -1.17 18.88
C ARG A 62 16.71 -0.71 20.22
N PRO A 63 17.50 -0.63 21.30
CA PRO A 63 16.98 -0.33 22.64
C PRO A 63 16.33 1.00 22.89
N ASP A 64 16.74 2.02 22.15
CA ASP A 64 16.21 3.36 22.28
C ASP A 64 15.24 3.73 21.16
N GLU A 65 14.77 2.75 20.37
CA GLU A 65 13.94 3.01 19.19
C GLU A 65 12.63 3.74 19.55
N HIS A 66 12.09 3.50 20.75
CA HIS A 66 10.97 4.29 21.27
C HIS A 66 11.28 5.78 21.42
N ALA A 67 12.32 6.08 22.19
CA ALA A 67 12.73 7.44 22.46
C ALA A 67 13.14 8.17 21.17
N ARG A 68 13.79 7.46 20.24
CA ARG A 68 14.19 8.00 18.94
C ARG A 68 13.01 8.35 18.06
N LEU A 69 12.04 7.45 17.90
CA LEU A 69 10.83 7.73 17.11
C LEU A 69 10.07 8.91 17.70
N LYS A 70 9.83 8.90 19.02
CA LYS A 70 9.14 9.99 19.71
C LYS A 70 9.83 11.33 19.50
N THR A 71 11.14 11.39 19.75
CA THR A 71 11.94 12.62 19.56
C THR A 71 11.86 13.11 18.11
N ARG A 72 11.92 12.19 17.13
CA ARG A 72 11.81 12.53 15.71
C ARG A 72 10.41 13.03 15.33
N LEU A 73 9.35 12.42 15.85
CA LEU A 73 7.98 12.87 15.62
C LEU A 73 7.72 14.22 16.27
N GLU A 74 8.13 14.43 17.51
CA GLU A 74 8.04 15.72 18.20
C GLU A 74 8.82 16.82 17.46
N ALA A 75 9.98 16.49 16.90
CA ALA A 75 10.75 17.42 16.07
C ALA A 75 10.09 17.68 14.69
N ALA A 76 9.44 16.68 14.11
CA ALA A 76 8.76 16.80 12.81
C ALA A 76 7.43 17.56 12.91
N VAL A 77 6.71 17.41 14.02
CA VAL A 77 5.40 18.02 14.26
C VAL A 77 5.49 19.29 15.12
N GLY A 78 6.68 19.66 15.59
CA GLY A 78 6.93 20.78 16.52
C GLY A 78 6.69 22.20 15.97
N GLY A 79 5.90 22.38 14.91
CA GLY A 79 5.54 23.68 14.34
C GLY A 79 4.10 23.70 13.79
N ASP A 80 3.68 24.82 13.20
CA ASP A 80 2.34 25.01 12.62
C ASP A 80 2.11 24.18 11.32
N CYS A 81 3.00 23.25 10.99
CA CYS A 81 2.95 22.42 9.80
C CYS A 81 2.44 21.01 10.13
N PRO A 82 1.18 20.67 9.77
CA PRO A 82 0.66 19.33 10.00
C PRO A 82 1.39 18.29 9.14
N LEU A 83 1.62 17.10 9.70
CA LEU A 83 2.18 15.99 8.94
C LEU A 83 1.17 15.53 7.87
N ARG A 84 1.54 15.64 6.59
CA ARG A 84 0.68 15.27 5.46
C ARG A 84 0.94 13.86 4.96
N ARG A 85 2.17 13.38 5.07
CA ARG A 85 2.61 12.11 4.48
C ARG A 85 3.42 11.31 5.49
N LEU A 86 2.98 10.09 5.75
CA LEU A 86 3.65 9.18 6.67
C LEU A 86 4.04 7.93 5.91
N TYR A 87 5.32 7.57 6.00
CA TYR A 87 5.84 6.32 5.52
C TYR A 87 6.31 5.47 6.69
N LEU A 88 5.83 4.24 6.75
CA LEU A 88 6.17 3.25 7.76
C LEU A 88 6.74 2.01 7.08
N ASP A 89 8.02 1.70 7.32
CA ASP A 89 8.61 0.42 6.97
C ASP A 89 8.71 -0.44 8.21
N LEU A 90 7.84 -1.45 8.27
CA LEU A 90 7.65 -2.33 9.40
C LEU A 90 8.14 -3.75 9.11
N THR A 91 8.81 -3.96 7.98
CA THR A 91 9.29 -5.27 7.52
C THR A 91 10.25 -5.95 8.50
N ALA A 92 10.91 -5.17 9.36
CA ALA A 92 11.83 -5.67 10.39
C ALA A 92 11.13 -5.99 11.73
N LEU A 93 9.82 -5.81 11.87
CA LEU A 93 9.09 -6.26 13.05
C LEU A 93 9.13 -7.81 13.11
N PRO A 94 9.31 -8.38 14.31
CA PRO A 94 9.41 -9.82 14.45
C PRO A 94 8.08 -10.51 14.11
N ALA A 95 8.17 -11.61 13.34
CA ALA A 95 7.03 -12.42 12.93
C ALA A 95 6.32 -13.15 14.09
N ASN A 96 6.90 -13.23 15.27
CA ASN A 96 6.23 -13.75 16.46
C ASN A 96 6.97 -13.25 17.70
N ILE A 97 6.37 -12.28 18.40
CA ILE A 97 6.97 -11.72 19.63
C ILE A 97 6.97 -12.74 20.78
N LEU A 98 6.05 -13.73 20.75
CA LEU A 98 5.94 -14.80 21.75
C LEU A 98 7.04 -15.86 21.58
N LYS A 99 7.54 -16.07 20.35
CA LYS A 99 8.74 -16.89 20.11
C LYS A 99 10.02 -16.21 20.58
N ARG A 100 9.95 -14.93 20.94
CA ARG A 100 11.08 -14.17 21.48
C ARG A 100 11.25 -14.53 22.96
N ARG A 101 12.18 -15.44 23.23
CA ARG A 101 12.51 -15.90 24.60
C ARG A 101 13.31 -14.88 25.39
N GLU A 102 14.01 -13.99 24.69
CA GLU A 102 14.78 -12.91 25.31
C GLU A 102 14.12 -11.56 24.98
N PRO A 103 14.05 -10.61 25.94
CA PRO A 103 13.66 -9.24 25.64
C PRO A 103 14.53 -8.74 24.50
N GLY A 104 13.89 -8.36 23.40
CA GLY A 104 14.61 -7.73 22.32
C GLY A 104 15.29 -6.47 22.81
N ALA A 105 16.41 -6.11 22.20
CA ALA A 105 17.05 -4.83 22.43
C ALA A 105 16.00 -3.71 22.44
N ASP A 106 15.11 -3.70 21.44
CA ASP A 106 13.94 -2.84 21.18
C ASP A 106 12.71 -2.98 22.08
N SER A 107 12.72 -3.93 22.99
CA SER A 107 11.56 -4.17 23.83
C SER A 107 11.52 -3.08 24.88
N VAL A 108 10.40 -2.35 24.94
CA VAL A 108 10.12 -1.43 26.05
C VAL A 108 9.82 -2.32 27.24
N SER A 109 10.89 -2.81 27.85
CA SER A 109 10.85 -3.53 29.11
C SER A 109 10.08 -2.65 30.07
N ALA A 110 8.86 -3.11 30.35
CA ALA A 110 7.73 -2.42 30.96
C ALA A 110 8.09 -1.13 31.70
N THR A 111 7.67 0.00 31.12
CA THR A 111 7.27 1.22 31.83
C THR A 111 5.85 1.61 31.43
N MET A 112 4.96 0.64 31.18
CA MET A 112 3.52 0.94 31.20
C MET A 112 3.17 1.37 32.63
N TYR A 113 2.75 2.62 32.81
CA TYR A 113 2.41 3.26 34.10
C TYR A 113 3.58 3.55 35.06
N GLY A 114 4.81 3.73 34.56
CA GLY A 114 5.92 4.20 35.39
C GLY A 114 6.48 3.19 36.40
N ARG A 115 6.09 1.91 36.32
CA ARG A 115 6.79 0.81 37.02
C ARG A 115 7.79 0.17 36.08
N VAL A 116 9.07 0.28 36.42
CA VAL A 116 10.16 -0.47 35.79
C VAL A 116 10.09 -1.91 36.29
N TYR A 117 9.90 -2.87 35.39
CA TYR A 117 10.12 -4.28 35.72
C TYR A 117 11.59 -4.60 35.43
N PRO A 118 12.34 -5.14 36.41
CA PRO A 118 13.74 -5.47 36.19
C PRO A 118 13.84 -6.55 35.10
N ALA A 119 14.86 -6.44 34.24
CA ALA A 119 15.26 -7.53 33.37
C ALA A 119 15.46 -8.78 34.23
N VAL A 120 14.85 -9.91 33.85
CA VAL A 120 14.94 -11.17 34.58
C VAL A 120 16.41 -11.50 34.77
N SER A 121 16.90 -11.26 35.98
CA SER A 121 18.28 -11.48 36.35
C SER A 121 18.33 -12.82 37.05
N ASP A 122 19.01 -13.76 36.39
CA ASP A 122 19.48 -15.05 36.89
C ASP A 122 18.43 -16.20 37.02
N PRO A 123 18.45 -17.19 36.10
CA PRO A 123 17.53 -18.33 36.10
C PRO A 123 17.82 -19.39 37.17
N GLN A 124 18.82 -19.19 38.05
CA GLN A 124 19.24 -20.22 39.01
C GLN A 124 18.48 -20.24 40.34
N GLN A 125 17.47 -19.38 40.58
CA GLN A 125 16.80 -19.31 41.89
C GLN A 125 15.27 -19.39 41.93
N ALA A 126 14.57 -19.60 40.81
CA ALA A 126 13.12 -19.80 40.83
C ALA A 126 12.75 -21.25 40.52
N GLY A 127 12.45 -22.01 41.57
CA GLY A 127 11.84 -23.32 41.44
C GLY A 127 10.41 -23.19 40.88
N THR A 128 10.11 -24.02 39.88
CA THR A 128 8.79 -24.49 39.41
C THR A 128 7.69 -23.42 39.24
N ASP A 129 7.32 -23.22 37.97
CA ASP A 129 6.17 -22.47 37.47
C ASP A 129 6.27 -20.93 37.49
N ALA A 130 7.44 -20.41 37.14
CA ALA A 130 7.51 -19.04 36.63
C ALA A 130 7.01 -19.06 35.18
N ASP A 131 5.75 -18.68 34.97
CA ASP A 131 5.22 -18.27 33.67
C ASP A 131 6.27 -17.39 32.99
N GLU A 132 6.92 -17.92 31.95
CA GLU A 132 7.73 -17.14 31.01
C GLU A 132 6.77 -16.20 30.30
N GLN A 133 6.45 -15.06 30.93
CA GLN A 133 5.53 -14.11 30.35
C GLN A 133 6.21 -13.55 29.10
N PRO A 134 5.70 -13.86 27.89
CA PRO A 134 6.37 -13.47 26.68
C PRO A 134 6.46 -11.94 26.63
N CYS A 135 7.45 -11.42 25.92
CA CYS A 135 7.59 -9.98 25.76
C CYS A 135 6.42 -9.49 24.87
N ILE A 136 5.27 -9.10 25.44
CA ILE A 136 4.03 -8.79 24.68
C ILE A 136 4.12 -7.43 23.94
N SER A 137 5.26 -6.72 24.03
CA SER A 137 5.38 -5.36 23.52
C SER A 137 6.74 -5.10 22.87
N VAL A 138 6.71 -4.81 21.57
CA VAL A 138 7.77 -4.04 20.91
C VAL A 138 7.40 -2.57 21.04
N ALA A 139 8.40 -1.70 21.16
CA ALA A 139 8.31 -0.28 21.50
C ALA A 139 7.07 0.55 21.12
N HIS A 140 6.33 0.20 20.06
CA HIS A 140 5.16 0.94 19.58
C HIS A 140 4.04 0.07 19.03
N PHE A 141 4.17 -1.25 19.16
CA PHE A 141 3.17 -2.17 18.66
C PHE A 141 2.78 -3.13 19.76
N ARG A 142 1.47 -3.15 20.05
CA ARG A 142 0.90 -4.10 21.00
C ARG A 142 0.46 -5.31 20.20
N GLN A 143 0.95 -6.49 20.56
CA GLN A 143 0.29 -7.71 20.09
C GLN A 143 -0.98 -7.89 20.93
N SER A 144 -2.15 -7.76 20.31
CA SER A 144 -3.41 -8.07 20.98
C SER A 144 -3.58 -9.59 21.01
N GLN A 145 -3.76 -10.16 22.20
CA GLN A 145 -4.03 -11.59 22.35
C GLN A 145 -5.53 -11.81 22.30
N HIS A 146 -6.04 -12.29 21.16
CA HIS A 146 -7.29 -13.05 21.14
C HIS A 146 -7.04 -14.56 21.11
N ASP A 147 -5.92 -15.03 20.54
CA ASP A 147 -5.43 -16.41 20.61
C ASP A 147 -3.87 -16.42 20.72
N PRO A 148 -3.21 -17.45 21.30
CA PRO A 148 -1.74 -17.56 21.32
C PRO A 148 -1.10 -17.67 19.93
N ASP A 149 -1.88 -18.08 18.93
CA ASP A 149 -1.44 -18.26 17.55
C ASP A 149 -1.88 -17.10 16.62
N ASP A 150 -2.95 -16.36 16.96
CA ASP A 150 -3.52 -15.24 16.18
C ASP A 150 -3.35 -13.90 16.88
N GLY A 151 -2.17 -13.30 16.74
CA GLY A 151 -1.88 -11.98 17.30
C GLY A 151 -1.51 -10.96 16.24
N TYR A 152 -2.22 -9.83 16.21
CA TYR A 152 -1.96 -8.69 15.33
C TYR A 152 -1.22 -7.56 16.04
N TRP A 153 -0.52 -6.73 15.28
CA TRP A 153 0.15 -5.53 15.78
C TRP A 153 -0.78 -4.32 15.77
N GLU A 154 -0.96 -3.63 16.89
CA GLU A 154 -1.67 -2.33 16.95
C GLU A 154 -0.70 -1.16 16.92
N LEU A 155 -1.02 -0.09 16.18
CA LEU A 155 -0.20 1.13 16.19
C LEU A 155 -0.30 1.89 17.52
N CYS A 156 0.82 2.37 18.06
CA CYS A 156 0.83 3.17 19.28
C CYS A 156 0.01 4.47 19.13
N ALA A 157 -0.72 4.83 20.20
CA ALA A 157 -1.51 6.07 20.32
C ALA A 157 -0.73 7.35 19.96
N MET A 158 0.60 7.35 20.08
CA MET A 158 1.44 8.47 19.67
C MET A 158 1.32 8.75 18.17
N ILE A 159 1.51 7.75 17.30
CA ILE A 159 1.41 7.96 15.85
C ILE A 159 -0.04 8.36 15.52
N SER A 160 -1.03 7.69 16.14
CA SER A 160 -2.45 8.01 15.98
C SER A 160 -2.80 9.46 16.36
N SER A 161 -2.13 10.04 17.36
CA SER A 161 -2.35 11.43 17.76
C SER A 161 -1.78 12.46 16.76
N TYR A 162 -0.66 12.12 16.11
CA TYR A 162 -0.01 12.97 15.11
C TYR A 162 -0.55 12.75 13.69
N SER A 163 -1.34 11.69 13.48
CA SER A 163 -1.83 11.27 12.17
C SER A 163 -3.19 11.84 11.76
N GLN A 164 -3.79 12.72 12.56
CA GLN A 164 -5.18 13.19 12.34
C GLN A 164 -5.38 13.92 11.00
N THR A 165 -4.30 14.34 10.34
CA THR A 165 -4.32 15.09 9.08
C THR A 165 -3.53 14.41 7.96
N ILE A 166 -3.26 13.11 8.07
CA ILE A 166 -2.49 12.41 7.04
C ILE A 166 -3.31 12.34 5.76
N ASN A 167 -2.76 12.92 4.69
CA ASN A 167 -3.30 12.77 3.35
C ASN A 167 -2.85 11.45 2.72
N THR A 168 -1.60 11.04 2.96
CA THR A 168 -1.02 9.82 2.39
C THR A 168 -0.33 9.00 3.45
N LEU A 169 -0.80 7.77 3.63
CA LEU A 169 -0.16 6.77 4.49
C LEU A 169 0.44 5.68 3.60
N TRP A 170 1.75 5.49 3.70
CA TRP A 170 2.46 4.41 3.05
C TRP A 170 2.95 3.41 4.09
N ILE A 171 2.72 2.12 3.84
CA ILE A 171 3.07 1.05 4.75
C ILE A 171 3.80 -0.04 3.96
N LYS A 172 4.98 -0.42 4.44
CA LYS A 172 5.52 -1.76 4.19
C LYS A 172 5.19 -2.63 5.39
N PRO A 173 4.22 -3.55 5.26
CA PRO A 173 3.70 -4.28 6.39
C PRO A 173 4.77 -5.20 7.00
N PRO A 174 4.61 -5.56 8.28
CA PRO A 174 5.36 -6.66 8.84
C PRO A 174 4.86 -8.01 8.30
N PHE A 175 5.55 -9.09 8.64
CA PHE A 175 5.11 -10.45 8.27
C PHE A 175 3.79 -10.88 8.95
N LEU A 176 3.43 -10.25 10.06
CA LEU A 176 2.17 -10.51 10.78
C LEU A 176 1.12 -9.44 10.42
N ASP A 177 -0.12 -9.71 10.78
CA ASP A 177 -1.21 -8.74 10.61
C ASP A 177 -0.95 -7.44 11.38
N LEU A 178 -1.35 -6.34 10.74
CA LEU A 178 -1.19 -4.99 11.23
C LEU A 178 -2.57 -4.34 11.36
N ASN A 179 -2.98 -4.10 12.59
CA ASN A 179 -4.20 -3.39 12.94
C ASN A 179 -3.97 -1.88 13.07
N ILE A 180 -4.51 -1.15 12.09
CA ILE A 180 -4.39 0.30 11.95
C ILE A 180 -5.76 0.99 11.79
N LYS A 181 -6.85 0.28 12.11
CA LYS A 181 -8.23 0.77 11.89
C LYS A 181 -8.55 2.04 12.69
N ASP A 182 -7.85 2.23 13.80
CA ASP A 182 -8.01 3.38 14.68
C ASP A 182 -7.32 4.65 14.17
N LEU A 183 -6.57 4.57 13.06
CA LEU A 183 -6.06 5.75 12.37
C LEU A 183 -7.20 6.50 11.67
N SER A 184 -7.06 7.81 11.57
CA SER A 184 -7.92 8.60 10.70
C SER A 184 -7.73 8.16 9.24
N PRO A 185 -8.80 7.86 8.49
CA PRO A 185 -8.68 7.40 7.11
C PRO A 185 -7.94 8.42 6.25
N PRO A 186 -6.79 8.06 5.64
CA PRO A 186 -6.08 8.96 4.75
C PRO A 186 -6.82 9.07 3.42
N ARG A 187 -6.50 10.11 2.63
CA ARG A 187 -6.98 10.21 1.24
C ARG A 187 -6.35 9.14 0.36
N VAL A 188 -5.09 8.78 0.60
CA VAL A 188 -4.38 7.70 -0.09
C VAL A 188 -3.77 6.76 0.95
N LEU A 189 -4.12 5.49 0.88
CA LEU A 189 -3.51 4.41 1.66
C LEU A 189 -2.75 3.51 0.69
N TYR A 190 -1.45 3.42 0.87
CA TYR A 190 -0.55 2.62 0.05
C TYR A 190 0.06 1.50 0.88
N ILE A 191 -0.12 0.26 0.45
CA ILE A 191 0.52 -0.91 1.05
C ILE A 191 1.44 -1.56 0.01
N ASP A 192 2.68 -1.83 0.42
CA ASP A 192 3.70 -2.47 -0.42
C ASP A 192 4.47 -3.52 0.39
N ASP A 193 4.23 -4.80 0.15
CA ASP A 193 4.95 -5.88 0.86
C ASP A 193 6.43 -5.94 0.43
N GLY A 194 6.75 -5.45 -0.78
CA GLY A 194 8.11 -5.42 -1.32
C GLY A 194 8.78 -6.80 -1.51
N LYS A 195 8.09 -7.90 -1.20
CA LYS A 195 8.55 -9.29 -1.38
C LYS A 195 7.42 -10.14 -1.97
N ILE A 196 7.78 -10.96 -2.96
CA ILE A 196 6.87 -11.80 -3.77
C ILE A 196 6.17 -12.93 -2.97
N ASP A 197 6.46 -13.09 -1.67
CA ASP A 197 5.88 -14.16 -0.84
C ASP A 197 5.32 -13.65 0.50
N GLY A 198 5.24 -12.32 0.68
CA GLY A 198 4.61 -11.76 1.87
C GLY A 198 3.10 -11.94 1.78
N THR A 199 2.52 -12.52 2.83
CA THR A 199 1.07 -12.63 3.00
C THR A 199 0.63 -11.40 3.77
N TRP A 200 -0.06 -10.50 3.10
CA TRP A 200 -0.78 -9.44 3.80
C TRP A 200 -2.24 -9.48 3.37
N GLY A 201 -3.02 -10.29 4.08
CA GLY A 201 -4.42 -10.57 3.77
C GLY A 201 -5.42 -9.81 4.64
N TYR A 202 -4.99 -9.22 5.75
CA TYR A 202 -5.92 -8.68 6.74
C TYR A 202 -6.34 -7.23 6.42
N LEU A 203 -7.33 -7.08 5.54
CA LEU A 203 -7.84 -5.77 5.14
C LEU A 203 -8.89 -5.21 6.12
N GLY A 204 -9.47 -6.05 6.98
CA GLY A 204 -10.42 -5.62 8.03
C GLY A 204 -9.80 -4.62 9.03
N SER A 205 -8.47 -4.54 9.07
CA SER A 205 -7.70 -3.63 9.92
C SER A 205 -7.41 -2.26 9.33
N LEU A 206 -7.89 -1.93 8.13
CA LEU A 206 -7.46 -0.71 7.47
C LEU A 206 -8.27 0.52 7.87
N PRO A 207 -7.61 1.69 8.05
CA PRO A 207 -8.29 2.96 8.22
C PRO A 207 -8.82 3.41 6.85
N SER A 208 -9.89 2.78 6.39
CA SER A 208 -10.50 3.06 5.10
C SER A 208 -11.78 3.87 5.26
N SER A 209 -12.08 4.65 4.24
CA SER A 209 -13.33 5.40 4.07
C SER A 209 -13.61 5.53 2.60
N SER A 210 -14.83 5.89 2.22
CA SER A 210 -15.18 6.04 0.81
C SER A 210 -14.40 7.13 0.07
N LYS A 211 -13.59 7.93 0.76
CA LYS A 211 -12.68 8.94 0.17
C LYS A 211 -11.24 8.45 0.06
N THR A 212 -10.95 7.27 0.61
CA THR A 212 -9.63 6.66 0.62
C THR A 212 -9.44 5.92 -0.69
N VAL A 213 -8.34 6.25 -1.36
CA VAL A 213 -7.79 5.47 -2.46
C VAL A 213 -6.90 4.40 -1.86
N LEU A 214 -7.26 3.13 -2.05
CA LEU A 214 -6.45 2.01 -1.60
C LEU A 214 -5.55 1.55 -2.75
N PHE A 215 -4.24 1.59 -2.53
CA PHE A 215 -3.24 1.09 -3.46
C PHE A 215 -2.53 -0.09 -2.81
N LEU A 216 -2.69 -1.28 -3.39
CA LEU A 216 -2.00 -2.49 -2.98
C LEU A 216 -0.94 -2.80 -4.04
N ARG A 217 0.32 -2.88 -3.63
CA ARG A 217 1.44 -3.18 -4.51
C ARG A 217 2.24 -4.39 -4.00
N ASN A 218 2.67 -5.25 -4.91
CA ASN A 218 3.50 -6.42 -4.56
C ASN A 218 2.91 -7.20 -3.38
N THR A 219 1.59 -7.36 -3.33
CA THR A 219 0.89 -7.90 -2.15
C THR A 219 0.16 -9.17 -2.53
N GLY A 220 0.33 -10.21 -1.71
CA GLY A 220 -0.48 -11.41 -1.80
C GLY A 220 -1.87 -11.20 -1.21
N LEU A 221 -2.90 -11.45 -2.02
CA LEU A 221 -4.30 -11.37 -1.63
C LEU A 221 -4.66 -12.66 -0.86
N GLY A 222 -4.69 -12.53 0.46
CA GLY A 222 -5.29 -13.51 1.37
C GLY A 222 -6.56 -12.94 1.97
N MET A 223 -7.51 -13.80 2.33
CA MET A 223 -8.73 -13.38 3.00
C MET A 223 -8.99 -14.28 4.20
N GLU A 224 -9.34 -13.66 5.33
CA GLU A 224 -9.94 -14.35 6.47
C GLU A 224 -11.47 -14.22 6.42
N GLU A 225 -12.17 -15.23 6.93
CA GLU A 225 -13.64 -15.33 6.83
C GLU A 225 -14.42 -14.18 7.51
N ASP A 226 -13.77 -13.37 8.38
CA ASP A 226 -14.44 -12.38 9.24
C ASP A 226 -14.01 -10.91 9.00
N ASP A 227 -13.40 -10.62 7.86
CA ASP A 227 -12.76 -9.31 7.67
C ASP A 227 -13.74 -8.13 7.40
N GLY A 228 -15.05 -8.37 7.28
CA GLY A 228 -16.08 -7.33 7.08
C GLY A 228 -16.00 -6.56 5.75
N ASP A 229 -17.00 -5.72 5.46
CA ASP A 229 -17.04 -4.92 4.22
C ASP A 229 -15.98 -3.80 4.23
N LEU A 230 -15.39 -3.49 3.07
CA LEU A 230 -14.47 -2.36 2.89
C LEU A 230 -15.22 -1.16 2.32
N ASP A 231 -15.23 -0.05 3.06
CA ASP A 231 -15.80 1.22 2.61
C ASP A 231 -14.81 1.94 1.69
N ILE A 232 -14.48 1.40 0.51
CA ILE A 232 -13.58 2.05 -0.47
C ILE A 232 -14.27 2.29 -1.81
N CYS A 233 -13.97 3.43 -2.43
CA CYS A 233 -14.47 3.78 -3.76
C CYS A 233 -13.43 3.60 -4.87
N HIS A 234 -12.13 3.66 -4.54
CA HIS A 234 -11.05 3.52 -5.51
C HIS A 234 -10.05 2.48 -5.03
N LEU A 235 -9.84 1.44 -5.84
CA LEU A 235 -8.91 0.35 -5.57
C LEU A 235 -7.92 0.22 -6.74
N ILE A 236 -6.64 0.16 -6.40
CA ILE A 236 -5.56 -0.10 -7.34
C ILE A 236 -4.81 -1.33 -6.85
N LEU A 237 -4.72 -2.34 -7.71
CA LEU A 237 -3.97 -3.57 -7.51
C LEU A 237 -2.79 -3.55 -8.48
N ASP A 238 -1.57 -3.55 -7.94
CA ASP A 238 -0.34 -3.36 -8.71
C ASP A 238 0.64 -4.50 -8.42
N ASN A 239 0.77 -5.45 -9.34
CA ASN A 239 1.55 -6.66 -9.15
C ASN A 239 1.11 -7.44 -7.89
N CYS A 240 -0.21 -7.62 -7.73
CA CYS A 240 -0.78 -8.47 -6.68
C CYS A 240 -1.01 -9.90 -7.21
N TRP A 241 -1.07 -10.88 -6.31
CA TRP A 241 -1.33 -12.29 -6.67
C TRP A 241 -2.24 -12.96 -5.64
N ALA A 242 -2.98 -13.98 -6.04
CA ALA A 242 -3.81 -14.77 -5.14
C ALA A 242 -2.93 -15.73 -4.30
N ILE A 243 -3.15 -15.78 -2.98
CA ILE A 243 -2.50 -16.79 -2.11
C ILE A 243 -3.51 -17.82 -1.64
N SER A 244 -4.61 -17.34 -1.05
CA SER A 244 -5.72 -18.17 -0.56
C SER A 244 -7.08 -17.66 -1.01
N ALA A 245 -7.12 -16.45 -1.60
CA ALA A 245 -8.31 -15.79 -2.08
C ALA A 245 -8.07 -15.23 -3.47
N SER A 246 -9.12 -15.26 -4.29
CA SER A 246 -9.14 -14.66 -5.61
C SER A 246 -9.33 -13.14 -5.51
N ALA A 247 -8.96 -12.40 -6.55
CA ALA A 247 -9.32 -10.97 -6.64
C ALA A 247 -10.84 -10.75 -6.56
N ALA A 248 -11.64 -11.73 -7.00
CA ALA A 248 -13.09 -11.72 -6.89
C ALA A 248 -13.57 -11.64 -5.42
N ASP A 249 -12.96 -12.41 -4.52
CA ASP A 249 -13.33 -12.41 -3.09
C ASP A 249 -13.10 -11.03 -2.45
N LEU A 250 -12.03 -10.35 -2.85
CA LEU A 250 -11.76 -8.97 -2.42
C LEU A 250 -12.83 -7.99 -2.95
N LEU A 251 -13.23 -8.12 -4.21
CA LEU A 251 -14.21 -7.24 -4.84
C LEU A 251 -15.60 -7.36 -4.21
N ASP A 252 -15.99 -8.57 -3.76
CA ASP A 252 -17.25 -8.81 -3.05
C ASP A 252 -17.38 -8.00 -1.75
N ARG A 253 -16.25 -7.67 -1.11
CA ARG A 253 -16.19 -6.83 0.09
C ARG A 253 -16.25 -5.33 -0.22
N CYS A 254 -15.90 -4.93 -1.43
CA CYS A 254 -15.80 -3.53 -1.84
C CYS A 254 -17.14 -3.03 -2.40
N ARG A 255 -18.22 -3.11 -1.63
CA ARG A 255 -19.61 -2.85 -2.11
C ARG A 255 -19.87 -1.46 -2.69
N ARG A 256 -18.97 -0.50 -2.42
CA ARG A 256 -19.03 0.89 -2.88
C ARG A 256 -17.95 1.23 -3.89
N LEU A 257 -17.26 0.24 -4.43
CA LEU A 257 -16.21 0.45 -5.42
C LEU A 257 -16.79 1.13 -6.65
N GLU A 258 -16.20 2.26 -7.04
CA GLU A 258 -16.54 3.02 -8.24
C GLU A 258 -15.43 2.88 -9.28
N THR A 259 -14.18 2.72 -8.85
CA THR A 259 -13.01 2.66 -9.72
C THR A 259 -12.09 1.54 -9.34
N LEU A 260 -11.67 0.77 -10.34
CA LEU A 260 -10.77 -0.36 -10.18
C LEU A 260 -9.65 -0.30 -11.22
N VAL A 261 -8.40 -0.45 -10.76
CA VAL A 261 -7.23 -0.54 -11.63
C VAL A 261 -6.47 -1.81 -11.31
N PHE A 262 -6.28 -2.66 -12.31
CA PHE A 262 -5.34 -3.78 -12.28
C PHE A 262 -4.08 -3.41 -13.04
N VAL A 263 -2.92 -3.69 -12.47
CA VAL A 263 -1.62 -3.52 -13.13
C VAL A 263 -0.82 -4.79 -12.93
N GLU A 264 -0.52 -5.52 -14.00
CA GLU A 264 0.24 -6.79 -13.97
C GLU A 264 -0.17 -7.69 -12.80
N THR A 265 -1.48 -7.79 -12.54
CA THR A 265 -2.02 -8.48 -11.36
C THR A 265 -2.37 -9.89 -11.77
N GLU A 266 -1.79 -10.87 -11.08
CA GLU A 266 -2.12 -12.27 -11.29
C GLU A 266 -3.55 -12.49 -10.82
N THR A 267 -4.45 -12.60 -11.79
CA THR A 267 -5.85 -12.97 -11.58
C THR A 267 -6.00 -14.40 -12.05
N ASP A 268 -6.65 -15.25 -11.24
CA ASP A 268 -6.86 -16.66 -11.59
C ASP A 268 -7.61 -16.78 -12.93
N ASP A 269 -8.56 -15.88 -13.17
CA ASP A 269 -9.23 -15.66 -14.45
C ASP A 269 -9.91 -14.27 -14.42
N LEU A 270 -9.81 -13.53 -15.53
CA LEU A 270 -10.46 -12.24 -15.69
C LEU A 270 -12.00 -12.36 -15.63
N VAL A 271 -12.59 -13.44 -16.13
CA VAL A 271 -14.05 -13.61 -16.23
C VAL A 271 -14.71 -13.70 -14.84
N PRO A 272 -14.29 -14.57 -13.91
CA PRO A 272 -14.77 -14.57 -12.53
C PRO A 272 -14.55 -13.24 -11.81
N THR A 273 -13.41 -12.58 -12.08
CA THR A 273 -13.09 -11.27 -11.50
C THR A 273 -14.10 -10.21 -11.95
N LEU A 274 -14.45 -10.17 -13.24
CA LEU A 274 -15.50 -9.29 -13.78
C LEU A 274 -16.88 -9.63 -13.21
N ALA A 275 -17.18 -10.92 -13.02
CA ALA A 275 -18.46 -11.39 -12.47
C ALA A 275 -18.68 -10.99 -11.01
N SER A 276 -17.61 -10.84 -10.25
CA SER A 276 -17.64 -10.46 -8.83
C SER A 276 -17.53 -8.95 -8.62
N MET A 277 -17.53 -8.16 -9.71
CA MET A 277 -17.50 -6.72 -9.58
C MET A 277 -18.81 -6.20 -8.96
N PRO A 278 -18.71 -5.26 -8.01
CA PRO A 278 -19.89 -4.64 -7.42
C PRO A 278 -20.60 -3.80 -8.48
N ARG A 279 -21.95 -3.78 -8.42
CA ARG A 279 -22.78 -3.05 -9.38
C ARG A 279 -22.55 -1.53 -9.39
N THR A 280 -21.87 -0.99 -8.38
CA THR A 280 -21.49 0.42 -8.26
C THR A 280 -20.29 0.80 -9.11
N VAL A 281 -19.57 -0.17 -9.67
CA VAL A 281 -18.37 0.11 -10.46
C VAL A 281 -18.72 0.95 -11.70
N ARG A 282 -17.92 1.99 -11.93
CA ARG A 282 -18.06 2.93 -13.05
C ARG A 282 -16.89 2.85 -14.01
N SER A 283 -15.69 2.67 -13.48
CA SER A 283 -14.47 2.68 -14.29
C SER A 283 -13.57 1.50 -13.93
N VAL A 284 -13.19 0.73 -14.95
CA VAL A 284 -12.25 -0.38 -14.84
C VAL A 284 -11.10 -0.16 -15.80
N HIS A 285 -9.87 -0.22 -15.29
CA HIS A 285 -8.65 -0.16 -16.06
C HIS A 285 -7.84 -1.44 -15.82
N VAL A 286 -7.44 -2.12 -16.88
CA VAL A 286 -6.57 -3.29 -16.82
C VAL A 286 -5.32 -2.98 -17.61
N LEU A 287 -4.17 -2.94 -16.94
CA LEU A 287 -2.86 -2.65 -17.49
C LEU A 287 -2.01 -3.93 -17.38
N ASP A 288 -2.07 -4.78 -18.39
CA ASP A 288 -1.43 -6.10 -18.30
C ASP A 288 -0.68 -6.48 -19.58
N GLY A 289 0.37 -7.27 -19.43
CA GLY A 289 1.13 -7.88 -20.50
C GLY A 289 0.77 -9.35 -20.75
N TYR A 290 0.05 -9.98 -19.82
CA TYR A 290 -0.42 -11.36 -19.95
C TYR A 290 -1.90 -11.44 -19.59
N ILE A 291 -2.67 -12.20 -20.36
CA ILE A 291 -4.07 -12.44 -20.06
C ILE A 291 -4.29 -13.93 -20.03
N TYR A 292 -4.73 -14.41 -18.88
CA TYR A 292 -5.27 -15.73 -18.75
C TYR A 292 -6.80 -15.64 -18.79
N THR A 293 -7.39 -16.21 -19.84
CA THR A 293 -8.83 -16.43 -19.93
C THR A 293 -9.00 -17.94 -20.06
N ASP A 294 -9.53 -18.60 -19.02
CA ASP A 294 -9.98 -19.96 -19.21
C ASP A 294 -11.33 -19.92 -19.93
N ASN A 295 -11.60 -20.89 -20.82
CA ASN A 295 -12.77 -20.86 -21.70
C ASN A 295 -14.10 -21.16 -20.99
N ALA A 296 -14.13 -21.12 -19.66
CA ALA A 296 -15.32 -21.35 -18.85
C ALA A 296 -16.19 -20.09 -18.84
N LEU A 297 -16.87 -19.84 -19.96
CA LEU A 297 -17.90 -18.81 -20.04
C LEU A 297 -19.00 -19.08 -19.00
N SER A 298 -19.33 -18.07 -18.20
CA SER A 298 -20.52 -18.08 -17.34
C SER A 298 -21.78 -18.27 -18.19
N ASP A 299 -22.74 -19.07 -17.69
CA ASP A 299 -24.03 -19.30 -18.36
C ASP A 299 -24.88 -18.03 -18.51
N ALA A 300 -24.58 -16.98 -17.74
CA ALA A 300 -25.28 -15.71 -17.79
C ALA A 300 -24.32 -14.50 -17.79
N PRO A 301 -24.62 -13.46 -18.59
CA PRO A 301 -23.86 -12.22 -18.56
C PRO A 301 -24.05 -11.47 -17.25
N VAL A 302 -22.97 -10.83 -16.82
CA VAL A 302 -22.86 -10.00 -15.62
C VAL A 302 -23.38 -8.61 -15.95
N VAL A 303 -24.47 -8.22 -15.30
CA VAL A 303 -25.08 -6.90 -15.53
C VAL A 303 -24.41 -5.85 -14.66
N LEU A 304 -23.67 -4.93 -15.28
CA LEU A 304 -23.00 -3.80 -14.63
C LEU A 304 -23.64 -2.48 -15.10
N PRO A 305 -24.79 -2.08 -14.51
CA PRO A 305 -25.62 -1.00 -15.05
C PRO A 305 -24.99 0.39 -14.93
N HIS A 306 -23.99 0.54 -14.08
CA HIS A 306 -23.29 1.80 -13.82
C HIS A 306 -21.90 1.86 -14.42
N LEU A 307 -21.46 0.82 -15.14
CA LEU A 307 -20.15 0.82 -15.78
C LEU A 307 -20.16 1.82 -16.95
N GLU A 308 -19.39 2.89 -16.81
CA GLU A 308 -19.25 3.99 -17.77
C GLU A 308 -18.05 3.75 -18.70
N SER A 309 -16.97 3.16 -18.18
CA SER A 309 -15.75 2.92 -18.94
C SER A 309 -15.03 1.63 -18.56
N PHE A 310 -14.63 0.86 -19.57
CA PHE A 310 -13.74 -0.28 -19.43
C PHE A 310 -12.55 -0.09 -20.37
N THR A 311 -11.33 -0.05 -19.85
CA THR A 311 -10.11 0.10 -20.66
C THR A 311 -9.14 -1.03 -20.37
N PHE A 312 -8.88 -1.85 -21.38
CA PHE A 312 -7.76 -2.78 -21.37
C PHE A 312 -6.59 -2.16 -22.13
N THR A 313 -5.42 -2.08 -21.50
CA THR A 313 -4.18 -1.60 -22.09
C THR A 313 -3.15 -2.71 -22.04
N TRP A 314 -2.85 -3.27 -23.21
CA TRP A 314 -1.79 -4.25 -23.38
C TRP A 314 -0.43 -3.56 -23.21
N LEU A 315 0.30 -3.94 -22.18
CA LEU A 315 1.66 -3.47 -21.91
C LEU A 315 2.68 -4.41 -22.57
N PRO A 316 3.78 -3.88 -23.12
CA PRO A 316 4.89 -4.72 -23.56
C PRO A 316 5.51 -5.38 -22.32
N SER A 317 5.65 -6.71 -22.30
CA SER A 317 6.31 -7.41 -21.18
C SER A 317 7.62 -6.72 -20.85
N SER A 318 7.73 -6.21 -19.63
CA SER A 318 8.96 -5.59 -19.17
C SER A 318 10.06 -6.66 -19.23
N ALA A 319 11.09 -6.42 -20.05
CA ALA A 319 12.24 -7.33 -20.19
C ALA A 319 13.07 -7.48 -18.89
N ASN A 320 12.63 -6.86 -17.80
CA ASN A 320 13.34 -6.77 -16.53
C ASN A 320 12.93 -7.86 -15.52
N SER A 321 11.92 -8.68 -15.79
CA SER A 321 11.71 -9.90 -14.99
C SER A 321 12.83 -10.88 -15.31
N GLY A 322 13.86 -10.94 -14.46
CA GLY A 322 15.04 -11.80 -14.63
C GLY A 322 14.79 -13.31 -14.73
N SER A 323 13.53 -13.74 -14.79
CA SER A 323 13.15 -15.07 -15.22
C SER A 323 13.38 -15.22 -16.73
N PRO A 324 14.14 -16.22 -17.19
CA PRO A 324 14.25 -16.53 -18.61
C PRO A 324 12.90 -17.04 -19.09
N THR A 325 12.03 -16.14 -19.53
CA THR A 325 10.85 -16.51 -20.30
C THR A 325 11.35 -17.24 -21.55
N PRO A 326 10.80 -18.43 -21.87
CA PRO A 326 11.16 -19.14 -23.08
C PRO A 326 10.95 -18.19 -24.26
N ALA A 327 12.03 -17.97 -24.99
CA ALA A 327 12.04 -17.05 -26.11
C ALA A 327 10.86 -17.38 -27.05
N THR A 328 10.18 -16.34 -27.51
CA THR A 328 9.35 -16.34 -28.73
C THR A 328 7.88 -16.74 -28.65
N GLU A 329 7.13 -16.32 -27.62
CA GLU A 329 5.70 -16.05 -27.86
C GLU A 329 5.55 -14.58 -28.27
N VAL A 330 5.64 -14.34 -29.58
CA VAL A 330 5.11 -13.11 -30.17
C VAL A 330 3.64 -13.06 -29.73
N PRO A 331 3.18 -11.97 -29.07
CA PRO A 331 1.81 -11.86 -28.60
C PRO A 331 0.89 -12.18 -29.77
N ASN A 332 0.04 -13.19 -29.61
CA ASN A 332 -0.90 -13.60 -30.65
C ASN A 332 -1.68 -12.34 -31.08
N PRO A 333 -1.58 -11.89 -32.35
CA PRO A 333 -2.25 -10.68 -32.78
C PRO A 333 -3.77 -10.75 -32.55
N ASP A 334 -4.33 -11.96 -32.47
CA ASP A 334 -5.74 -12.23 -32.26
C ASP A 334 -6.15 -12.22 -30.77
N ALA A 335 -5.20 -12.28 -29.82
CA ALA A 335 -5.50 -12.36 -28.38
C ALA A 335 -6.30 -11.16 -27.87
N LEU A 336 -6.05 -9.96 -28.39
CA LEU A 336 -6.80 -8.76 -27.99
C LEU A 336 -8.25 -8.79 -28.53
N ALA A 337 -8.45 -9.36 -29.71
CA ALA A 337 -9.78 -9.51 -30.30
C ALA A 337 -10.58 -10.62 -29.60
N GLU A 338 -9.91 -11.70 -29.22
CA GLU A 338 -10.47 -12.77 -28.39
C GLU A 338 -10.89 -12.25 -27.01
N LEU A 339 -10.00 -11.51 -26.33
CA LEU A 339 -10.33 -10.84 -25.08
C LEU A 339 -11.54 -9.92 -25.22
N GLN A 340 -11.54 -9.08 -26.25
CA GLN A 340 -12.66 -8.18 -26.52
C GLN A 340 -13.96 -8.96 -26.64
N HIS A 341 -13.96 -10.06 -27.41
CA HIS A 341 -15.13 -10.90 -27.57
C HIS A 341 -15.59 -11.52 -26.26
N ILE A 342 -14.66 -12.04 -25.45
CA ILE A 342 -14.97 -12.64 -24.14
C ILE A 342 -15.58 -11.58 -23.21
N VAL A 343 -14.92 -10.44 -23.02
CA VAL A 343 -15.39 -9.39 -22.10
C VAL A 343 -16.75 -8.84 -22.54
N GLU A 344 -16.95 -8.53 -23.82
CA GLU A 344 -18.23 -8.03 -24.33
C GLU A 344 -19.34 -9.10 -24.32
N SER A 345 -19.00 -10.39 -24.31
CA SER A 345 -19.97 -11.48 -24.15
C SER A 345 -20.39 -11.71 -22.69
N VAL A 346 -19.47 -11.45 -21.75
CA VAL A 346 -19.67 -11.67 -20.31
C VAL A 346 -20.29 -10.44 -19.65
N VAL A 347 -19.96 -9.22 -20.08
CA VAL A 347 -20.38 -7.98 -19.41
C VAL A 347 -21.52 -7.32 -20.17
N ASP A 348 -22.71 -7.27 -19.55
CA ASP A 348 -23.83 -6.44 -20.00
C ASP A 348 -23.76 -5.06 -19.33
N ALA A 349 -23.20 -4.09 -20.04
CA ALA A 349 -23.06 -2.71 -19.60
C ALA A 349 -23.46 -1.73 -20.72
N PRO A 350 -24.74 -1.37 -20.85
CA PRO A 350 -25.28 -0.67 -22.02
C PRO A 350 -24.76 0.77 -22.20
N GLN A 351 -24.16 1.36 -21.16
CA GLN A 351 -23.60 2.71 -21.17
C GLN A 351 -22.06 2.71 -21.23
N CYS A 352 -21.43 1.52 -21.18
CA CYS A 352 -19.99 1.41 -21.10
C CYS A 352 -19.33 1.72 -22.44
N THR A 353 -18.26 2.52 -22.38
CA THR A 353 -17.29 2.60 -23.48
C THR A 353 -16.17 1.61 -23.26
N PHE A 354 -16.10 0.58 -24.09
CA PHE A 354 -15.00 -0.39 -24.11
C PHE A 354 -13.83 0.11 -24.97
N LYS A 355 -12.61 0.07 -24.42
CA LYS A 355 -11.37 0.42 -25.12
C LYS A 355 -10.34 -0.68 -24.94
N TYR A 356 -9.76 -1.12 -26.05
CA TYR A 356 -8.69 -2.13 -26.07
C TYR A 356 -7.50 -1.53 -26.79
N LEU A 357 -6.43 -1.26 -26.05
CA LEU A 357 -5.28 -0.49 -26.51
C LEU A 357 -4.03 -1.35 -26.47
N ARG A 358 -3.16 -1.19 -27.48
CA ARG A 358 -1.76 -1.62 -27.39
C ARG A 358 -0.92 -0.38 -27.10
N SER A 359 -0.25 -0.37 -25.95
CA SER A 359 0.57 0.76 -25.54
C SER A 359 2.05 0.49 -25.82
N THR A 360 2.78 1.54 -26.18
CA THR A 360 4.25 1.55 -26.16
C THR A 360 4.80 2.28 -24.94
N LYS A 361 3.92 2.78 -24.07
CA LYS A 361 4.29 3.49 -22.84
C LYS A 361 4.89 2.51 -21.83
N SER A 362 5.69 3.05 -20.91
CA SER A 362 6.10 2.26 -19.76
C SER A 362 4.90 1.93 -18.86
N ARG A 363 5.06 0.93 -17.98
CA ARG A 363 4.06 0.59 -16.95
C ARG A 363 3.66 1.82 -16.14
N ASP A 364 4.63 2.59 -15.65
CA ASP A 364 4.39 3.76 -14.81
C ASP A 364 3.66 4.89 -15.57
N GLU A 365 4.00 5.10 -16.85
CA GLU A 365 3.31 6.08 -17.69
C GLU A 365 1.85 5.68 -17.95
N ALA A 366 1.60 4.39 -18.24
CA ALA A 366 0.25 3.89 -18.45
C ALA A 366 -0.58 3.93 -17.16
N LEU A 367 0.02 3.62 -16.02
CA LEU A 367 -0.63 3.78 -14.71
C LEU A 367 -0.93 5.25 -14.45
N ALA A 368 0.02 6.16 -14.68
CA ALA A 368 -0.22 7.59 -14.51
C ALA A 368 -1.37 8.10 -15.39
N ASP A 369 -1.50 7.63 -16.63
CA ASP A 369 -2.65 7.96 -17.49
C ASP A 369 -3.97 7.43 -16.92
N ALA A 370 -3.97 6.18 -16.43
CA ALA A 370 -5.16 5.58 -15.82
C ALA A 370 -5.59 6.37 -14.57
N LEU A 371 -4.62 6.75 -13.73
CA LEU A 371 -4.85 7.56 -12.53
C LEU A 371 -5.27 9.00 -12.87
N ALA A 372 -4.80 9.57 -13.98
CA ALA A 372 -5.17 10.92 -14.40
C ALA A 372 -6.65 11.04 -14.82
N ALA A 373 -7.31 9.91 -15.11
CA ALA A 373 -8.75 9.88 -15.33
C ALA A 373 -9.56 10.08 -14.03
N PHE A 374 -8.89 10.01 -12.88
CA PHE A 374 -9.53 10.16 -11.58
C PHE A 374 -9.42 11.61 -11.12
N ASP A 375 -10.55 12.21 -10.72
CA ASP A 375 -10.58 13.48 -9.98
C ASP A 375 -10.14 13.23 -8.52
N LEU A 376 -8.97 12.61 -8.34
CA LEU A 376 -8.45 12.27 -7.00
C LEU A 376 -8.17 13.48 -6.17
#